data_AF-A0A8H7GCD0-F1
#
_entry.id   AF-A0A8H7GCD0-F1
#
_cell.length_a   1.000
_cell.length_b   1.000
_cell.length_c   1.000
_cell.angle_alpha   90.00
_cell.angle_beta   90.00
_cell.angle_gamma   90.00
#
_symmetry.space_group_name_H-M   'P 1'
#
loop_
_entity.id
_entity.type
_entity.pdbx_description
1 polymer ?
#
loop_
_entity_poly.entity_id
_entity_poly.type
_entity_poly.pdbx_seq_one_letter_code
_entity_poly.pdbx_strand_id
1 'polypeptide(L)'
;MSATVSPTEQEVVQVIRRVQSTQGVQTGIPKIHEYIKETQPTWILSVKRLRDIRRKHNLVPSDTNNGTPSANLLVSAGAGPMKKLRLEYMLARDGPTVEFFQDIPAEYCTPNAPRETTSKFITDLMEIADVEALKAWNSTCLFCQKLRAKALFTVPAATLTAENPIVLVTAIPLCSMSSACARQAYALVQSAMLDPNSPMQEEGASVYQMP
;
A
#
# COMPACT_ATOMS: atom_id res chain seq x y z
N MET A 1 -18.69 27.13 26.37
CA MET A 1 -18.56 26.85 24.92
C MET A 1 -17.07 26.79 24.63
N SER A 2 -16.47 25.60 24.58
CA SER A 2 -15.04 25.47 24.26
C SER A 2 -14.85 25.70 22.77
N ALA A 3 -14.18 26.78 22.40
CA ALA A 3 -13.87 27.07 21.01
C ALA A 3 -13.03 25.93 20.43
N THR A 4 -13.49 25.35 19.33
CA THR A 4 -12.71 24.38 18.57
C THR A 4 -11.62 25.11 17.82
N VAL A 5 -10.37 24.63 17.94
CA VAL A 5 -9.18 25.28 17.38
C VAL A 5 -8.60 24.40 16.30
N SER A 6 -8.28 24.97 15.15
CA SER A 6 -7.50 24.28 14.12
C SER A 6 -6.02 24.46 14.46
N PRO A 7 -5.28 23.39 14.81
CA PRO A 7 -3.88 23.54 15.20
C PRO A 7 -3.03 23.99 14.01
N THR A 8 -1.96 24.71 14.30
CA THR A 8 -0.93 25.06 13.33
C THR A 8 -0.13 23.82 12.92
N GLU A 9 0.52 23.91 11.76
CA GLU A 9 1.34 22.81 11.25
C GLU A 9 2.49 22.45 12.22
N GLN A 10 3.11 23.44 12.85
CA GLN A 10 4.22 23.23 13.79
C GLN A 10 3.78 22.54 15.10
N GLU A 11 2.60 22.89 15.62
CA GLU A 11 2.04 22.23 16.80
C GLU A 11 1.79 20.74 16.55
N VAL A 12 1.25 20.40 15.37
CA VAL A 12 1.04 18.99 14.98
C VAL A 12 2.38 18.26 14.83
N VAL A 13 3.41 18.88 14.25
CA VAL A 13 4.76 18.32 14.15
C VAL A 13 5.37 18.03 15.52
N GLN A 14 5.24 18.95 16.47
CA GLN A 14 5.74 18.76 17.83
C GLN A 14 5.05 17.59 18.53
N VAL A 15 3.73 17.44 18.36
CA VAL A 15 2.99 16.32 18.93
C VAL A 15 3.40 15.00 18.29
N ILE A 16 3.55 14.94 16.96
CA ILE A 16 4.06 13.73 16.27
C ILE A 16 5.43 13.33 16.84
N ARG A 17 6.38 14.28 16.95
CA ARG A 17 7.71 14.02 17.51
C ARG A 17 7.64 13.53 18.96
N ARG A 18 6.77 14.14 19.77
CA ARG A 18 6.56 13.74 21.17
C ARG A 18 6.05 12.30 21.25
N VAL A 19 5.02 11.94 20.48
CA VAL A 19 4.48 10.58 20.44
C VAL A 19 5.53 9.57 19.96
N GLN A 20 6.31 9.93 18.94
CA GLN A 20 7.40 9.08 18.46
C GLN A 20 8.53 8.91 19.49
N SER A 21 8.80 9.93 20.30
CA SER A 21 9.80 9.83 21.37
C SER A 21 9.35 8.96 22.55
N THR A 22 8.04 8.88 22.82
CA THR A 22 7.49 8.11 23.95
C THR A 22 7.04 6.70 23.57
N GLN A 23 6.51 6.52 22.36
CA GLN A 23 5.92 5.25 21.88
C GLN A 23 6.74 4.59 20.76
N GLY A 24 7.83 5.22 20.34
CA GLY A 24 8.71 4.74 19.27
C GLY A 24 8.40 5.36 17.90
N VAL A 25 9.45 5.55 17.09
CA VAL A 25 9.41 6.21 15.77
C VAL A 25 8.45 5.53 14.80
N GLN A 26 8.18 4.23 15.01
CA GLN A 26 7.24 3.42 14.21
C GLN A 26 5.76 3.67 14.53
N THR A 27 5.41 4.59 15.44
CA THR A 27 4.02 4.81 15.80
C THR A 27 3.18 5.27 14.60
N GLY A 28 2.13 4.50 14.31
CA GLY A 28 1.26 4.72 13.16
C GLY A 28 0.37 5.96 13.30
N ILE A 29 -0.09 6.49 12.17
CA ILE A 29 -1.03 7.62 12.11
C ILE A 29 -2.29 7.42 12.98
N PRO A 30 -2.93 6.23 13.05
CA PRO A 30 -4.11 6.02 13.89
C PRO A 30 -3.85 6.27 15.38
N LYS A 31 -2.73 5.73 15.91
CA LYS A 31 -2.34 5.90 17.32
C LYS A 31 -1.97 7.34 17.65
N ILE A 32 -1.28 8.04 16.73
CA ILE A 32 -1.00 9.47 16.89
C ILE A 32 -2.31 10.28 16.90
N HIS A 33 -3.28 9.92 16.05
CA HIS A 33 -4.57 10.61 15.99
C HIS A 33 -5.40 10.41 17.25
N GLU A 34 -5.39 9.19 17.80
CA GLU A 34 -6.02 8.85 19.07
C GLU A 34 -5.39 9.63 20.23
N TYR A 35 -4.05 9.64 20.33
CA TYR A 35 -3.33 10.44 21.32
C TYR A 35 -3.66 11.94 21.25
N ILE A 36 -3.79 12.50 20.04
CA ILE A 36 -4.18 13.90 19.84
C ILE A 36 -5.61 14.14 20.34
N LYS A 37 -6.55 13.23 20.10
CA LYS A 37 -7.92 13.36 20.60
C LYS A 37 -7.99 13.32 22.12
N GLU A 38 -7.17 12.48 22.75
CA GLU A 38 -7.11 12.35 24.21
C GLU A 38 -6.44 13.57 24.87
N THR A 39 -5.35 14.07 24.29
CA THR A 39 -4.55 15.14 24.89
C THR A 39 -4.95 16.56 24.49
N GLN A 40 -5.60 16.71 23.33
CA GLN A 40 -6.06 17.99 22.78
C GLN A 40 -7.46 17.85 22.16
N PRO A 41 -8.50 17.60 22.98
CA PRO A 41 -9.86 17.30 22.49
C PRO A 41 -10.52 18.47 21.75
N THR A 42 -10.00 19.69 21.89
CA THR A 42 -10.48 20.89 21.20
C THR A 42 -9.93 21.04 19.78
N TRP A 43 -8.96 20.21 19.38
CA TRP A 43 -8.32 20.29 18.07
C TRP A 43 -9.15 19.62 16.96
N ILE A 44 -9.41 20.36 15.88
CA ILE A 44 -9.99 19.79 14.66
C ILE A 44 -8.86 19.42 13.70
N LEU A 45 -8.46 18.14 13.73
CA LEU A 45 -7.42 17.60 12.85
C LEU A 45 -7.91 16.32 12.17
N SER A 46 -7.98 16.34 10.84
CA SER A 46 -8.31 15.15 10.06
C SER A 46 -7.11 14.20 9.93
N VAL A 47 -7.38 12.90 9.83
CA VAL A 47 -6.36 11.87 9.59
C VAL A 47 -5.54 12.17 8.33
N LYS A 48 -6.20 12.68 7.29
CA LYS A 48 -5.56 13.11 6.04
C LYS A 48 -4.54 14.24 6.28
N ARG A 49 -4.95 15.31 6.98
CA ARG A 49 -4.07 16.44 7.30
C ARG A 49 -2.88 16.00 8.18
N LEU A 50 -3.12 15.11 9.14
CA LEU A 50 -2.04 14.53 9.96
C LEU A 50 -1.03 13.73 9.11
N ARG A 51 -1.52 12.94 8.16
CA ARG A 51 -0.69 12.18 7.20
C ARG A 51 0.13 13.11 6.30
N ASP A 52 -0.49 14.17 5.78
CA ASP A 52 0.17 15.14 4.91
C ASP A 52 1.28 15.90 5.67
N ILE A 53 1.02 16.33 6.90
CA ILE A 53 2.02 16.99 7.76
C ILE A 53 3.18 16.04 8.07
N ARG A 54 2.90 14.79 8.44
CA ARG A 54 3.95 13.79 8.72
C ARG A 54 4.86 13.54 7.51
N ARG A 55 4.29 13.42 6.31
CA ARG A 55 5.05 13.26 5.06
C ARG A 55 5.87 14.52 4.74
N LYS A 56 5.26 15.70 4.83
CA LYS A 56 5.90 16.98 4.51
C LYS A 56 7.12 17.28 5.39
N HIS A 57 7.11 16.83 6.64
CA HIS A 57 8.19 17.06 7.60
C HIS A 57 9.15 15.88 7.76
N ASN A 58 9.12 14.89 6.87
CA ASN A 58 9.95 13.69 6.93
C ASN A 58 9.89 12.99 8.31
N LEU A 59 8.75 13.03 8.99
CA LEU A 59 8.52 12.36 10.28
C LEU A 59 8.08 10.89 10.08
N VAL A 60 8.46 10.33 8.92
CA VAL A 60 8.37 8.91 8.62
C VAL A 60 9.64 8.28 9.17
N PRO A 61 9.60 7.10 9.82
CA PRO A 61 10.82 6.39 10.18
C PRO A 61 11.72 6.31 8.93
N SER A 62 12.85 7.00 9.00
CA SER A 62 13.88 6.96 7.97
C SER A 62 14.87 5.90 8.41
N ASP A 63 14.85 4.75 7.75
CA ASP A 63 15.97 3.82 7.79
C ASP A 63 17.14 4.47 7.05
N THR A 64 17.98 5.17 7.80
CA THR A 64 19.21 5.76 7.27
C THR A 64 20.18 4.64 6.88
N ASN A 65 20.26 4.36 5.58
CA ASN A 65 21.56 4.16 4.94
C ASN A 65 21.50 4.60 3.47
N ASN A 66 22.28 5.62 3.17
CA ASN A 66 22.43 6.21 1.84
C ASN A 66 23.20 5.27 0.90
N GLY A 67 22.67 5.07 -0.30
CA GLY A 67 23.45 4.65 -1.47
C GLY A 67 22.68 3.77 -2.44
N THR A 68 22.21 4.36 -3.55
CA THR A 68 21.71 3.72 -4.80
C THR A 68 20.29 3.12 -4.73
N PRO A 69 19.45 3.29 -5.79
CA PRO A 69 18.04 2.98 -5.75
C PRO A 69 17.83 1.49 -6.04
N SER A 70 17.77 0.70 -4.98
CA SER A 70 17.12 -0.60 -5.01
C SER A 70 16.14 -0.64 -3.86
N ALA A 71 14.89 -0.91 -4.20
CA ALA A 71 13.74 -0.97 -3.33
C ALA A 71 13.87 -2.12 -2.30
N ASN A 72 14.74 -1.99 -1.30
CA ASN A 72 14.88 -2.94 -0.20
C ASN A 72 14.56 -2.25 1.13
N LEU A 73 13.28 -1.96 1.37
CA LEU A 73 12.81 -1.41 2.67
C LEU A 73 11.52 -2.09 3.13
N LEU A 74 11.57 -3.41 3.29
CA LEU A 74 10.57 -4.17 4.06
C LEU A 74 11.21 -5.40 4.73
N VAL A 75 12.25 -5.26 5.55
CA VAL A 75 12.61 -6.31 6.53
C VAL A 75 13.09 -5.70 7.83
N SER A 76 12.21 -5.67 8.83
CA SER A 76 12.66 -5.78 10.22
C SER A 76 12.98 -7.25 10.49
N ALA A 77 14.27 -7.57 10.44
CA ALA A 77 14.98 -8.62 11.16
C ALA A 77 14.21 -9.90 11.53
N GLY A 78 13.93 -10.75 10.54
CA GLY A 78 14.08 -12.19 10.72
C GLY A 78 15.41 -12.58 10.10
N ALA A 79 16.37 -13.12 10.86
CA ALA A 79 17.68 -13.57 10.37
C ALA A 79 17.59 -14.88 9.54
N GLY A 80 16.56 -14.98 8.70
CA GLY A 80 16.23 -16.15 7.92
C GLY A 80 16.67 -16.04 6.46
N PRO A 81 16.69 -17.17 5.73
CA PRO A 81 16.95 -17.17 4.29
C PRO A 81 15.88 -16.38 3.54
N MET A 82 16.33 -15.68 2.48
CA MET A 82 15.50 -14.79 1.65
C MET A 82 15.41 -15.37 0.24
N LYS A 83 14.27 -15.17 -0.42
CA LYS A 83 14.05 -15.50 -1.84
C LYS A 83 13.80 -14.23 -2.64
N LYS A 84 14.08 -14.28 -3.95
CA LYS A 84 13.71 -13.21 -4.88
C LYS A 84 12.26 -13.39 -5.32
N LEU A 85 11.43 -12.42 -4.99
CA LEU A 85 10.05 -12.28 -5.42
C LEU A 85 9.99 -11.38 -6.66
N ARG A 86 9.29 -11.84 -7.71
CA ARG A 86 8.98 -11.01 -8.86
C ARG A 86 7.56 -10.45 -8.71
N LEU A 87 7.41 -9.14 -8.82
CA LEU A 87 6.13 -8.45 -8.88
C LEU A 87 5.89 -7.92 -10.28
N GLU A 88 4.81 -8.35 -10.90
CA GLU A 88 4.44 -7.95 -12.26
C GLU A 88 3.16 -7.14 -12.24
N TYR A 89 3.27 -5.89 -12.64
CA TYR A 89 2.16 -4.95 -12.70
C TYR A 89 1.62 -4.90 -14.12
N MET A 90 0.35 -5.29 -14.29
CA MET A 90 -0.37 -5.25 -15.55
C MET A 90 -1.47 -4.20 -15.48
N LEU A 91 -1.42 -3.19 -16.35
CA LEU A 91 -2.48 -2.20 -16.44
C LEU A 91 -3.71 -2.80 -17.12
N ALA A 92 -4.90 -2.56 -16.57
CA ALA A 92 -6.15 -2.90 -17.25
C ALA A 92 -6.24 -2.16 -18.60
N ARG A 93 -6.20 -2.94 -19.70
CA ARG A 93 -5.92 -2.60 -21.12
C ARG A 93 -4.44 -2.73 -21.46
N ASP A 94 -4.06 -3.79 -22.21
CA ASP A 94 -2.83 -4.13 -22.98
C ASP A 94 -1.57 -3.26 -22.81
N GLY A 95 -1.38 -2.67 -21.64
CA GLY A 95 -0.32 -1.74 -21.32
C GLY A 95 0.94 -2.52 -21.03
N PRO A 96 2.11 -1.85 -21.10
CA PRO A 96 3.36 -2.50 -20.77
C PRO A 96 3.32 -2.99 -19.33
N THR A 97 3.73 -4.25 -19.12
CA THR A 97 3.96 -4.80 -17.79
C THR A 97 5.12 -4.05 -17.14
N VAL A 98 4.97 -3.67 -15.87
CA VAL A 98 6.06 -3.10 -15.07
C VAL A 98 6.50 -4.14 -14.07
N GLU A 99 7.79 -4.47 -14.07
CA GLU A 99 8.34 -5.50 -13.21
C GLU A 99 9.13 -4.89 -12.06
N PHE A 100 8.94 -5.46 -10.87
CA PHE A 100 9.69 -5.15 -9.67
C PHE A 100 10.28 -6.43 -9.10
N PHE A 101 11.51 -6.34 -8.56
CA PHE A 101 12.15 -7.45 -7.87
C PHE A 101 12.32 -7.08 -6.41
N GLN A 102 11.86 -7.96 -5.53
CA GLN A 102 11.81 -7.74 -4.11
C GLN A 102 12.37 -8.95 -3.36
N ASP A 103 12.94 -8.71 -2.19
CA ASP A 103 13.29 -9.81 -1.30
C ASP A 103 12.09 -10.21 -0.44
N ILE A 104 11.81 -11.51 -0.37
CA ILE A 104 10.75 -12.09 0.47
C ILE A 104 11.35 -13.11 1.44
N PRO A 105 10.93 -13.13 2.72
CA PRO A 105 11.31 -14.19 3.65
C PRO A 105 10.93 -15.57 3.11
N ALA A 106 11.87 -16.52 3.11
CA ALA A 106 11.62 -17.86 2.56
C ALA A 106 10.50 -18.61 3.30
N GLU A 107 10.23 -18.26 4.56
CA GLU A 107 9.11 -18.77 5.35
C GLU A 107 7.73 -18.48 4.73
N TYR A 108 7.58 -17.35 4.03
CA TYR A 108 6.34 -16.98 3.33
C TYR A 108 6.15 -17.75 2.02
N CYS A 109 7.20 -18.40 1.54
CA CYS A 109 7.21 -19.22 0.33
C CYS A 109 7.01 -20.72 0.62
N THR A 110 6.47 -21.07 1.78
CA THR A 110 6.19 -22.46 2.17
C THR A 110 4.69 -22.77 2.10
N PRO A 111 4.28 -24.03 1.84
CA PRO A 111 2.86 -24.40 1.79
C PRO A 111 2.06 -24.10 3.06
N ASN A 112 2.73 -24.04 4.20
CA ASN A 112 2.11 -23.82 5.52
C ASN A 112 2.30 -22.39 6.04
N ALA A 113 2.73 -21.45 5.20
CA ALA A 113 2.94 -20.07 5.59
C ALA A 113 1.64 -19.44 6.14
N PRO A 114 1.68 -18.69 7.25
CA PRO A 114 0.49 -18.03 7.79
C PRO A 114 -0.11 -17.04 6.78
N ARG A 115 -1.35 -17.31 6.34
CA ARG A 115 -2.01 -16.50 5.31
C ARG A 115 -2.13 -15.03 5.71
N GLU A 116 -2.46 -14.72 6.96
CA GLU A 116 -2.61 -13.34 7.42
C GLU A 116 -1.31 -12.54 7.28
N THR A 117 -0.20 -13.10 7.75
CA THR A 117 1.13 -12.46 7.70
C THR A 117 1.59 -12.27 6.25
N THR A 118 1.46 -13.30 5.43
CA THR A 118 1.83 -13.26 4.02
C THR A 118 0.96 -12.26 3.24
N SER A 119 -0.35 -12.23 3.50
CA SER A 119 -1.28 -11.27 2.86
C SER A 119 -0.91 -9.84 3.21
N LYS A 120 -0.60 -9.60 4.49
CA LYS A 120 -0.17 -8.28 4.96
C LYS A 120 1.13 -7.84 4.29
N PHE A 121 2.12 -8.73 4.22
CA PHE A 121 3.40 -8.44 3.55
C PHE A 121 3.20 -8.06 2.08
N ILE A 122 2.42 -8.85 1.33
CA ILE A 122 2.12 -8.55 -0.08
C ILE A 122 1.39 -7.21 -0.21
N THR A 123 0.42 -6.93 0.65
CA THR A 123 -0.33 -5.67 0.63
C THR A 123 0.59 -4.47 0.86
N ASP A 124 1.44 -4.52 1.89
CA ASP A 124 2.38 -3.45 2.21
C ASP A 124 3.38 -3.23 1.05
N LEU A 125 3.82 -4.30 0.40
CA LEU A 125 4.73 -4.27 -0.74
C LEU A 125 4.06 -3.65 -1.98
N MET A 126 2.79 -3.98 -2.24
CA MET A 126 2.01 -3.38 -3.32
C MET A 126 1.72 -1.91 -3.12
N GLU A 127 1.43 -1.45 -1.90
CA GLU A 127 1.21 -0.02 -1.65
C GLU A 127 2.41 0.84 -2.07
N ILE A 128 3.62 0.29 -1.92
CA ILE A 128 4.87 0.95 -2.34
C ILE A 128 4.97 0.91 -3.87
N ALA A 129 4.83 -0.28 -4.46
CA ALA A 129 4.97 -0.48 -5.90
C ALA A 129 3.89 0.26 -6.72
N ASP A 130 2.67 0.42 -6.18
CA ASP A 130 1.57 1.17 -6.81
C ASP A 130 1.96 2.62 -7.12
N VAL A 131 2.71 3.25 -6.22
CA VAL A 131 3.15 4.64 -6.39
C VAL A 131 4.17 4.74 -7.53
N GLU A 132 5.06 3.76 -7.65
CA GLU A 132 6.07 3.70 -8.70
C GLU A 132 5.44 3.33 -10.05
N ALA A 133 4.58 2.32 -10.07
CA ALA A 133 3.81 1.90 -11.24
C ALA A 133 2.96 3.05 -11.80
N LEU A 134 2.28 3.81 -10.94
CA LEU A 134 1.49 4.98 -11.35
C LEU A 134 2.35 6.12 -11.92
N LYS A 135 3.60 6.29 -11.46
CA LYS A 135 4.53 7.27 -12.05
C LYS A 135 5.03 6.81 -13.41
N ALA A 136 5.36 5.53 -13.55
CA ALA A 136 5.81 4.94 -14.80
C ALA A 136 4.71 4.98 -15.88
N TRP A 137 3.47 4.70 -15.49
CA TRP A 137 2.32 4.78 -16.38
C TRP A 137 1.70 6.17 -16.39
N ASN A 138 2.03 6.97 -17.40
CA ASN A 138 1.38 8.25 -17.69
C ASN A 138 -0.06 8.06 -18.21
N SER A 139 -0.95 7.47 -17.40
CA SER A 139 -2.29 7.04 -17.78
C SER A 139 -3.40 7.99 -17.31
N THR A 140 -4.55 7.89 -17.97
CA THR A 140 -5.82 8.50 -17.55
C THR A 140 -6.68 7.48 -16.81
N CYS A 141 -7.61 7.96 -16.00
CA CYS A 141 -8.61 7.11 -15.37
C CYS A 141 -9.35 6.26 -16.43
N LEU A 142 -9.42 4.94 -16.21
CA LEU A 142 -10.02 4.00 -17.16
C LEU A 142 -11.49 4.34 -17.47
N PHE A 143 -12.24 4.75 -16.45
CA PHE A 143 -13.69 4.93 -16.56
C PHE A 143 -14.08 6.32 -17.06
N CYS A 144 -13.50 7.38 -16.50
CA CYS A 144 -13.88 8.74 -16.91
C CYS A 144 -13.07 9.26 -18.09
N GLN A 145 -11.87 8.70 -18.35
CA GLN A 145 -10.94 9.02 -19.45
C GLN A 145 -10.50 10.49 -19.58
N LYS A 146 -11.02 11.38 -18.72
CA LYS A 146 -10.78 12.82 -18.75
C LYS A 146 -9.71 13.27 -17.77
N LEU A 147 -9.64 12.62 -16.62
CA LEU A 147 -8.72 12.99 -15.54
C LEU A 147 -7.51 12.05 -15.55
N ARG A 148 -6.33 12.63 -15.32
CA ARG A 148 -5.10 11.86 -15.05
C ARG A 148 -5.34 10.92 -13.88
N ALA A 149 -4.86 9.69 -14.00
CA ALA A 149 -4.90 8.73 -12.91
C ALA A 149 -4.07 9.25 -11.72
N LYS A 150 -4.63 9.14 -10.52
CA LYS A 150 -3.98 9.53 -9.25
C LYS A 150 -3.91 8.36 -8.26
N ALA A 151 -4.53 7.24 -8.61
CA ALA A 151 -4.53 6.02 -7.82
C ALA A 151 -4.64 4.81 -8.76
N LEU A 152 -4.22 3.66 -8.26
CA LEU A 152 -4.46 2.36 -8.86
C LEU A 152 -5.43 1.61 -7.96
N PHE A 153 -6.42 0.94 -8.56
CA PHE A 153 -7.15 -0.12 -7.89
C PHE A 153 -6.50 -1.43 -8.32
N THR A 154 -5.86 -2.11 -7.38
CA THR A 154 -5.04 -3.29 -7.68
C THR A 154 -5.68 -4.58 -7.19
N VAL A 155 -5.41 -5.68 -7.89
CA VAL A 155 -5.88 -7.01 -7.55
C VAL A 155 -4.70 -7.97 -7.70
N PRO A 156 -4.16 -8.48 -6.60
CA PRO A 156 -3.04 -9.41 -6.62
C PRO A 156 -3.48 -10.87 -6.70
N ALA A 157 -2.75 -11.63 -7.52
CA ALA A 157 -2.69 -13.09 -7.48
C ALA A 157 -1.24 -13.50 -7.21
N ALA A 158 -1.00 -14.38 -6.25
CA ALA A 158 0.36 -14.78 -5.90
C ALA A 158 0.56 -16.29 -5.94
N THR A 159 1.76 -16.68 -6.39
CA THR A 159 2.25 -18.05 -6.42
C THR A 159 3.59 -18.09 -5.68
N LEU A 160 3.53 -18.05 -4.35
CA LEU A 160 4.73 -17.89 -3.51
C LEU A 160 5.48 -19.21 -3.25
N THR A 161 4.80 -20.34 -3.38
CA THR A 161 5.37 -21.68 -3.13
C THR A 161 6.15 -22.24 -4.31
N ALA A 162 6.09 -21.58 -5.48
CA ALA A 162 6.87 -21.93 -6.64
C ALA A 162 8.38 -21.73 -6.39
N GLU A 163 9.21 -22.37 -7.22
CA GLU A 163 10.67 -22.19 -7.21
C GLU A 163 11.03 -20.70 -7.39
N ASN A 164 10.34 -20.03 -8.33
CA ASN A 164 10.42 -18.59 -8.56
C ASN A 164 9.10 -17.95 -8.11
N PRO A 165 9.03 -17.38 -6.89
CA PRO A 165 7.79 -16.81 -6.38
C PRO A 165 7.43 -15.55 -7.16
N ILE A 166 6.15 -15.44 -7.52
CA ILE A 166 5.62 -14.34 -8.34
C ILE A 166 4.34 -13.79 -7.69
N VAL A 167 4.16 -12.46 -7.76
CA VAL A 167 2.87 -11.79 -7.56
C VAL A 167 2.50 -11.06 -8.84
N LEU A 168 1.39 -11.47 -9.46
CA LEU A 168 0.78 -10.79 -10.59
C LEU A 168 -0.23 -9.76 -10.04
N VAL A 169 -0.04 -8.50 -10.39
CA VAL A 169 -0.88 -7.39 -9.94
C VAL A 169 -1.63 -6.82 -11.14
N THR A 170 -2.93 -7.05 -11.20
CA THR A 170 -3.80 -6.35 -12.15
C THR A 170 -4.13 -4.97 -11.58
N ALA A 171 -3.79 -3.90 -12.29
CA ALA A 171 -3.95 -2.53 -11.83
C ALA A 171 -4.90 -1.74 -12.74
N ILE A 172 -5.95 -1.17 -12.15
CA ILE A 172 -6.92 -0.31 -12.85
C ILE A 172 -6.60 1.16 -12.51
N PRO A 173 -6.25 1.99 -13.49
CA PRO A 173 -5.93 3.39 -13.24
C PRO A 173 -7.20 4.20 -12.95
N LEU A 174 -7.20 4.93 -11.83
CA LEU A 174 -8.35 5.70 -11.36
C LEU A 174 -8.00 7.17 -11.09
N CYS A 175 -8.97 8.05 -11.30
CA CYS A 175 -8.85 9.46 -10.94
C CYS A 175 -8.85 9.68 -9.41
N SER A 176 -9.48 8.78 -8.65
CA SER A 176 -9.52 8.78 -7.18
C SER A 176 -10.17 7.50 -6.65
N MET A 177 -9.66 6.98 -5.52
CA MET A 177 -10.25 5.85 -4.77
C MET A 177 -11.58 6.18 -4.09
N SER A 178 -11.93 7.46 -3.96
CA SER A 178 -13.20 7.89 -3.33
C SER A 178 -14.27 8.30 -4.35
N SER A 179 -14.07 7.97 -5.62
CA SER A 179 -14.94 8.42 -6.73
C SER A 179 -15.91 7.34 -7.18
N ALA A 180 -16.88 7.71 -8.03
CA ALA A 180 -17.73 6.74 -8.72
C ALA A 180 -16.91 5.74 -9.57
N CYS A 181 -15.74 6.15 -10.08
CA CYS A 181 -14.84 5.28 -10.83
C CYS A 181 -14.29 4.14 -9.97
N ALA A 182 -14.06 4.35 -8.67
CA ALA A 182 -13.62 3.29 -7.76
C ALA A 182 -14.72 2.24 -7.54
N ARG A 183 -15.98 2.66 -7.44
CA ARG A 183 -17.12 1.72 -7.35
C ARG A 183 -17.27 0.88 -8.62
N GLN A 184 -17.05 1.49 -9.79
CA GLN A 184 -17.06 0.76 -11.06
C GLN A 184 -15.89 -0.22 -11.17
N ALA A 185 -14.69 0.16 -10.71
CA ALA A 185 -13.54 -0.74 -10.62
C ALA A 185 -13.84 -1.96 -9.74
N TYR A 186 -14.41 -1.72 -8.55
CA TYR A 186 -14.81 -2.78 -7.63
C TYR A 186 -15.82 -3.74 -8.26
N ALA A 187 -16.87 -3.21 -8.89
CA ALA A 187 -17.89 -4.02 -9.56
C ALA A 187 -17.30 -4.83 -10.73
N LEU A 188 -16.40 -4.23 -11.51
CA LEU A 188 -15.71 -4.91 -12.61
C LEU A 188 -14.89 -6.10 -12.10
N VAL A 189 -14.06 -5.88 -11.07
CA VAL A 189 -13.23 -6.93 -10.48
C VAL A 189 -14.09 -8.02 -9.86
N GLN A 190 -15.12 -7.65 -9.11
CA GLN A 190 -16.04 -8.61 -8.50
C GLN A 190 -16.73 -9.48 -9.57
N SER A 191 -17.13 -8.90 -10.70
CA SER A 191 -17.71 -9.66 -11.80
C SER A 191 -16.70 -10.62 -12.45
N ALA A 192 -15.44 -10.21 -12.61
CA ALA A 192 -14.38 -11.05 -13.16
C ALA A 192 -13.96 -12.21 -12.23
N MET A 193 -14.06 -12.01 -10.92
CA MET A 193 -13.81 -13.07 -9.93
C MET A 193 -14.91 -14.12 -9.91
N LEU A 194 -16.14 -13.73 -10.24
CA LEU A 194 -17.30 -14.63 -10.30
C LEU A 194 -17.43 -15.34 -11.66
N ASP A 195 -16.58 -15.00 -12.64
CA ASP A 195 -16.59 -15.65 -13.95
C ASP A 195 -16.07 -17.10 -13.81
N PRO A 196 -16.88 -18.11 -14.16
CA PRO A 196 -16.48 -19.52 -14.09
C PRO A 196 -15.36 -19.89 -15.07
N ASN A 197 -15.04 -19.04 -16.05
CA ASN A 197 -13.91 -19.24 -16.97
C ASN A 197 -12.68 -18.38 -16.58
N SER A 198 -12.68 -17.76 -15.41
CA SER A 198 -11.58 -16.91 -14.98
C SER A 198 -10.32 -17.74 -14.70
N PRO A 199 -9.12 -17.31 -15.15
CA PRO A 199 -7.85 -17.94 -14.77
C PRO A 199 -7.61 -17.87 -13.24
N MET A 200 -8.37 -17.05 -12.51
CA MET A 200 -8.36 -17.00 -11.05
C MET A 200 -8.98 -18.25 -10.39
N GLN A 201 -9.63 -19.13 -11.17
CA GLN A 201 -10.17 -20.41 -10.71
C GLN A 201 -9.22 -21.60 -10.95
N GLU A 202 -8.03 -21.38 -11.52
CA GLU A 202 -7.04 -22.44 -11.72
C GLU A 202 -6.52 -23.00 -10.38
N GLU A 203 -6.34 -24.33 -10.30
CA GLU A 203 -5.86 -25.01 -9.10
C GLU A 203 -4.48 -24.47 -8.67
N GLY A 204 -4.40 -23.95 -7.44
CA GLY A 204 -3.17 -23.41 -6.85
C GLY A 204 -3.04 -21.88 -6.87
N ALA A 205 -3.94 -21.17 -7.56
CA ALA A 205 -3.98 -19.71 -7.51
C ALA A 205 -4.57 -19.24 -6.17
N SER A 206 -3.77 -18.48 -5.39
CA SER A 206 -4.26 -17.79 -4.20
C SER A 206 -4.55 -16.33 -4.55
N VAL A 207 -5.84 -15.98 -4.59
CA VAL A 207 -6.28 -14.58 -4.74
C VAL A 207 -6.26 -13.92 -3.36
N TYR A 208 -5.53 -12.81 -3.27
CA TYR A 208 -5.46 -12.03 -2.05
C TYR A 208 -6.48 -10.89 -2.16
N GLN A 209 -7.49 -10.93 -1.30
CA GLN A 209 -8.45 -9.83 -1.20
C GLN A 209 -7.83 -8.73 -0.34
N MET A 210 -7.78 -7.51 -0.88
CA MET A 210 -7.46 -6.35 -0.07
C MET A 210 -8.69 -5.97 0.79
N PRO A 211 -8.51 -5.70 2.10
CA PRO A 211 -9.58 -5.27 2.98
C PRO A 211 -10.10 -3.85 2.68
#